data_AF-A0A540MB92-F1
#
_entry.id   AF-A0A540MB92-F1
#
_cell.length_a   1.000
_cell.length_b   1.000
_cell.length_c   1.000
_cell.angle_alpha   90.00
_cell.angle_beta   90.00
_cell.angle_gamma   90.00
#
_symmetry.space_group_name_H-M   'P 1'
#
loop_
_entity.id
_entity.type
_entity.pdbx_description
1 polymer ?
#
loop_
_entity_poly.entity_id
_entity_poly.type
_entity_poly.pdbx_seq_one_letter_code
_entity_poly.pdbx_strand_id
1 'polypeptide(L)'
;MKKTMEGFHVIVLSLGKIHRDGRQMAKGGGSSQLSVKQLQQRVGVKPSLADCLDGLMLLQDMHCSEYLLKSSLVTALSQLTLKPSASDLGALQQLLVDQPNIPKEEGKIPIVYNLRDPSSM
;
A
#
# COMPACT_ATOMS: atom_id res chain seq x y z
N MET A 1 -2.20 -20.91 6.33
CA MET A 1 -2.05 -19.46 6.64
C MET A 1 -0.61 -18.99 6.77
N LYS A 2 0.33 -19.73 7.40
CA LYS A 2 1.72 -19.26 7.60
C LYS A 2 2.39 -18.68 6.34
N LYS A 3 2.43 -19.44 5.24
CA LYS A 3 3.00 -18.98 3.95
C LYS A 3 2.32 -17.72 3.40
N THR A 4 1.00 -17.61 3.52
CA THR A 4 0.23 -16.42 3.11
C THR A 4 0.60 -15.21 3.96
N MET A 5 0.72 -15.38 5.28
CA MET A 5 1.12 -14.31 6.19
C MET A 5 2.56 -13.87 5.96
N GLU A 6 3.48 -14.79 5.66
CA GLU A 6 4.86 -14.47 5.27
C GLU A 6 4.88 -13.64 3.98
N GLY A 7 4.12 -14.04 2.96
CA GLY A 7 3.99 -13.28 1.72
C GLY A 7 3.42 -11.87 1.96
N PHE A 8 2.39 -11.76 2.79
CA PHE A 8 1.81 -10.46 3.13
C PHE A 8 2.79 -9.59 3.93
N HIS A 9 3.55 -10.17 4.86
CA HIS A 9 4.58 -9.46 5.60
C HIS A 9 5.64 -8.86 4.66
N VAL A 10 6.08 -9.61 3.65
CA VAL A 10 7.03 -9.12 2.63
C VAL A 10 6.48 -7.91 1.88
N ILE A 11 5.18 -7.90 1.55
CA ILE A 11 4.52 -6.76 0.91
C ILE A 11 4.55 -5.52 1.82
N VAL A 12 4.17 -5.67 3.10
CA VAL A 12 4.21 -4.59 4.09
C VAL A 12 5.63 -4.02 4.25
N LEU A 13 6.63 -4.90 4.37
CA LEU A 13 8.03 -4.49 4.47
C LEU A 13 8.50 -3.75 3.22
N SER A 14 8.09 -4.20 2.03
CA SER A 14 8.44 -3.58 0.76
C SER A 14 7.83 -2.18 0.63
N LEU A 15 6.54 -2.02 0.96
CA LEU A 15 5.87 -0.71 1.03
C LEU A 15 6.60 0.25 1.97
N GLY A 16 6.93 -0.23 3.18
CA GLY A 16 7.67 0.57 4.16
C GLY A 16 9.08 0.95 3.70
N LYS A 17 9.76 0.08 2.95
CA LYS A 17 11.05 0.41 2.34
C LYS A 17 10.90 1.52 1.30
N ILE A 18 9.98 1.37 0.34
CA ILE A 18 9.76 2.35 -0.72
C ILE A 18 9.42 3.72 -0.11
N HIS A 19 8.57 3.76 0.92
CA HIS A 19 8.23 5.00 1.60
C HIS A 19 9.44 5.65 2.30
N ARG A 20 10.26 4.87 3.02
CA ARG A 20 11.48 5.39 3.67
C ARG A 20 12.48 5.91 2.65
N ASP A 21 12.75 5.15 1.61
CA ASP A 21 13.71 5.51 0.55
C ASP A 21 13.25 6.80 -0.15
N GLY A 22 11.97 6.88 -0.52
CA GLY A 22 11.39 8.09 -1.12
C GLY A 22 11.44 9.31 -0.20
N ARG A 23 11.21 9.13 1.10
CA ARG A 23 11.31 10.21 2.09
C ARG A 23 12.75 10.65 2.34
N GLN A 24 13.73 9.74 2.26
CA GLN A 24 15.16 10.09 2.32
C GLN A 24 15.59 10.90 1.10
N MET A 25 15.08 10.59 -0.09
CA MET A 25 15.33 11.41 -1.29
C MET A 25 14.70 12.82 -1.17
N ALA A 26 13.65 12.96 -0.35
CA ALA A 26 12.99 14.24 -0.11
C ALA A 26 13.62 15.07 1.03
N LYS A 27 14.15 14.43 2.08
CA LYS A 27 14.77 15.11 3.23
C LYS A 27 16.26 15.31 2.95
N GLY A 28 16.64 16.57 2.71
CA GLY A 28 17.96 16.93 2.21
C GLY A 28 19.14 16.48 3.08
N GLY A 29 20.20 16.02 2.40
CA GLY A 29 21.41 15.50 3.03
C GLY A 29 22.32 14.64 2.16
N GLY A 30 21.94 14.30 0.92
CA GLY A 30 22.75 13.43 0.03
C GLY A 30 22.71 13.82 -1.45
N SER A 31 23.62 13.24 -2.25
CA SER A 31 23.83 13.55 -3.68
C SER A 31 22.64 13.26 -4.61
N SER A 32 21.66 12.49 -4.16
CA SER A 32 20.45 12.09 -4.91
C SER A 32 19.18 12.82 -4.45
N GLN A 33 19.35 13.98 -3.80
CA GLN A 33 18.27 14.79 -3.25
C GLN A 33 17.40 15.42 -4.34
N LEU A 34 16.08 15.39 -4.11
CA LEU A 34 15.13 16.15 -4.90
C LEU A 34 14.98 17.57 -4.33
N SER A 35 15.01 18.56 -5.22
CA SER A 35 14.70 19.94 -4.84
C SER A 35 13.22 20.08 -4.47
N VAL A 36 12.88 21.10 -3.66
CA VAL A 36 11.48 21.44 -3.32
C VAL A 36 10.65 21.64 -4.59
N LYS A 37 11.23 22.24 -5.63
CA LYS A 37 10.59 22.42 -6.93
C LYS A 37 10.25 21.10 -7.61
N GLN A 38 11.15 20.11 -7.56
CA GLN A 38 10.91 18.77 -8.12
C GLN A 38 9.88 17.99 -7.31
N LEU A 39 9.89 18.10 -5.98
CA LEU A 39 8.90 17.47 -5.10
C LEU A 39 7.49 18.01 -5.34
N GLN A 40 7.36 19.32 -5.54
CA GLN A 40 6.09 20.00 -5.76
C GLN A 40 5.67 20.05 -7.25
N GLN A 41 6.53 19.60 -8.17
CA GLN A 41 6.23 19.61 -9.60
C GLN A 41 5.02 18.71 -9.88
N ARG A 42 4.01 19.28 -10.52
CA ARG A 42 2.82 18.57 -10.99
C ARG A 42 2.86 18.45 -12.51
N VAL A 43 2.46 17.29 -13.03
CA VAL A 43 2.27 17.06 -14.47
C VAL A 43 0.77 17.03 -14.74
N GLY A 44 0.19 18.18 -15.11
CA GLY A 44 -1.26 18.34 -15.26
C GLY A 44 -2.00 18.35 -13.92
N VAL A 45 -3.17 17.69 -13.85
CA VAL A 45 -3.99 17.57 -12.61
C VAL A 45 -3.45 16.48 -11.66
N LYS A 46 -2.27 15.92 -11.94
CA LYS A 46 -1.71 14.81 -11.18
C LYS A 46 -1.23 15.26 -9.79
N PRO A 47 -1.27 14.36 -8.79
CA PRO A 47 -0.61 14.59 -7.50
C PRO A 47 0.88 14.91 -7.73
N SER A 48 1.41 15.80 -6.90
CA SER A 48 2.86 16.04 -6.84
C SER A 48 3.56 14.81 -6.27
N LEU A 49 4.89 14.76 -6.40
CA LEU A 49 5.65 13.66 -5.78
C LEU A 49 5.51 13.66 -4.25
N ALA A 50 5.39 14.84 -3.63
CA ALA A 50 5.08 14.95 -2.21
C ALA A 50 3.71 14.32 -1.87
N ASP A 51 2.67 14.64 -2.65
CA ASP A 51 1.33 14.06 -2.48
C ASP A 51 1.36 12.52 -2.62
N CYS A 52 2.16 11.99 -3.55
CA CYS A 52 2.36 10.55 -3.73
C CYS A 52 3.09 9.90 -2.55
N LEU A 53 4.10 10.55 -1.97
CA LEU A 53 4.82 10.04 -0.79
C LEU A 53 3.91 10.00 0.44
N ASP A 54 3.05 10.99 0.62
CA ASP A 54 2.04 11.01 1.68
C ASP A 54 0.97 9.93 1.46
N GLY A 55 0.51 9.73 0.22
CA GLY A 55 -0.38 8.62 -0.13
C GLY A 55 0.26 7.25 0.13
N LEU A 56 1.54 7.09 -0.16
CA LEU A 56 2.28 5.85 0.11
C LEU A 56 2.43 5.59 1.62
N MET A 57 2.61 6.62 2.43
CA MET A 57 2.58 6.51 3.90
C MET A 57 1.25 5.96 4.38
N LEU A 58 0.13 6.52 3.89
CA LEU A 58 -1.22 6.05 4.24
C LEU A 58 -1.43 4.58 3.83
N LEU A 59 -1.01 4.21 2.62
CA LEU A 59 -1.07 2.82 2.15
C LEU A 59 -0.25 1.88 3.02
N GLN A 60 0.96 2.28 3.41
CA GLN A 60 1.81 1.51 4.32
C GLN A 60 1.11 1.29 5.67
N ASP A 61 0.51 2.33 6.25
CA ASP A 61 -0.15 2.26 7.55
C ASP A 61 -1.39 1.35 7.52
N MET A 62 -2.19 1.43 6.45
CA MET A 62 -3.34 0.55 6.25
C MET A 62 -2.91 -0.91 6.15
N HIS A 63 -1.91 -1.23 5.31
CA HIS A 63 -1.43 -2.61 5.16
C HIS A 63 -0.73 -3.14 6.41
N CYS A 64 -0.04 -2.29 7.17
CA CYS A 64 0.54 -2.67 8.46
C CYS A 64 -0.56 -3.06 9.46
N SER A 65 -1.60 -2.23 9.57
CA SER A 65 -2.75 -2.48 10.45
C SER A 65 -3.47 -3.77 10.07
N GLU A 66 -3.70 -3.99 8.76
CA GLU A 66 -4.28 -5.22 8.24
C GLU A 66 -3.42 -6.44 8.57
N TYR A 67 -2.10 -6.36 8.35
CA TYR A 67 -1.18 -7.45 8.68
C TYR A 67 -1.21 -7.81 10.17
N LEU A 68 -1.19 -6.81 11.06
CA LEU A 68 -1.25 -7.02 12.50
C LEU A 68 -2.57 -7.69 12.92
N LEU A 69 -3.70 -7.22 12.37
CA LEU A 69 -5.01 -7.83 12.62
C LEU A 69 -5.04 -9.29 12.17
N LYS A 70 -4.65 -9.56 10.93
CA LYS A 70 -4.63 -10.93 10.38
C LYS A 70 -3.67 -11.83 11.16
N SER A 71 -2.49 -11.33 11.55
CA SER A 71 -1.52 -12.07 12.34
C SER A 71 -2.05 -12.40 13.74
N SER A 72 -2.72 -11.44 14.39
CA SER A 72 -3.35 -11.63 15.69
C SER A 72 -4.44 -12.71 15.63
N LEU A 73 -5.32 -12.65 14.62
CA LEU A 73 -6.35 -13.66 14.41
C LEU A 73 -5.76 -15.06 14.15
N VAL A 74 -4.77 -15.17 13.26
CA VAL A 74 -4.09 -16.45 12.98
C VAL A 74 -3.47 -17.02 14.26
N THR A 75 -2.86 -16.17 15.10
CA THR A 75 -2.25 -16.57 16.37
C THR A 75 -3.31 -17.03 17.38
N ALA A 76 -4.38 -16.26 17.56
CA ALA A 76 -5.47 -16.58 18.48
C ALA A 76 -6.19 -17.89 18.10
N LEU A 77 -6.39 -18.11 16.80
CA LEU A 77 -6.91 -19.38 16.27
C LEU A 77 -5.96 -20.56 16.54
N SER A 78 -4.66 -20.37 16.30
CA SER A 78 -3.64 -21.41 16.50
C SER A 78 -3.49 -21.81 17.96
N GLN A 79 -3.73 -20.88 18.89
CA GLN A 79 -3.67 -21.09 20.33
C GLN A 79 -4.98 -21.66 20.92
N LEU A 80 -5.99 -21.95 20.08
CA LEU A 80 -7.33 -22.44 20.48
C LEU A 80 -8.05 -21.57 21.51
N THR A 81 -7.58 -20.34 21.77
CA THR A 81 -8.14 -19.43 22.77
C THR A 81 -9.61 -19.12 22.49
N LEU A 82 -10.02 -19.20 21.22
CA LEU A 82 -11.38 -18.90 20.77
C LEU A 82 -12.31 -20.13 20.64
N LYS A 83 -11.82 -21.38 20.78
CA LYS A 83 -12.56 -22.63 20.51
C LYS A 83 -13.63 -22.52 19.38
N PRO A 84 -13.26 -22.05 18.18
CA PRO A 84 -14.24 -21.81 17.12
C PRO A 84 -14.80 -23.14 16.60
N SER A 85 -16.06 -23.13 16.13
CA SER A 85 -16.60 -24.29 15.41
C SER A 85 -15.83 -24.49 14.09
N ALA A 86 -15.89 -25.69 13.52
CA ALA A 86 -15.25 -25.97 12.22
C ALA A 86 -15.78 -25.04 11.11
N SER A 87 -17.06 -24.65 11.19
CA SER A 87 -17.68 -23.69 10.26
C SER A 87 -17.10 -22.29 10.44
N ASP A 88 -17.00 -21.80 11.67
CA ASP A 88 -16.45 -20.47 11.96
C ASP A 88 -14.99 -20.37 11.55
N LEU A 89 -14.22 -21.43 11.79
CA LEU A 89 -12.82 -21.52 11.36
C LEU A 89 -12.71 -21.44 9.83
N GLY A 90 -13.59 -22.13 9.11
CA GLY A 90 -13.66 -22.07 7.64
C GLY A 90 -13.99 -20.66 7.14
N ALA A 91 -15.00 -20.02 7.72
CA ALA A 91 -15.38 -18.65 7.37
C ALA A 91 -14.26 -17.63 7.66
N LEU A 92 -13.59 -17.75 8.81
CA LEU A 92 -12.49 -16.86 9.16
C LEU A 92 -11.28 -17.07 8.24
N GLN A 93 -11.00 -18.32 7.86
CA GLN A 93 -9.96 -18.61 6.87
C GLN A 93 -10.26 -17.96 5.53
N GLN A 94 -11.52 -18.04 5.06
CA GLN A 94 -11.94 -17.37 3.83
C GLN A 94 -11.79 -15.85 3.92
N LEU A 95 -12.27 -15.24 5.01
CA LEU A 95 -12.15 -13.79 5.21
C LEU A 95 -10.69 -13.30 5.22
N LEU A 96 -9.77 -14.09 5.78
CA LEU A 96 -8.35 -13.72 5.84
C LEU A 96 -7.66 -13.77 4.46
N VAL A 97 -8.12 -14.64 3.56
CA VAL A 97 -7.58 -14.78 2.19
C VAL A 97 -8.35 -13.96 1.16
N ASP A 98 -9.54 -13.50 1.50
CA ASP A 98 -10.34 -12.65 0.63
C ASP A 98 -9.58 -11.37 0.33
N GLN A 99 -9.42 -11.10 -0.96
CA GLN A 99 -8.90 -9.83 -1.46
C GLN A 99 -10.09 -8.90 -1.68
N PRO A 100 -9.93 -7.58 -1.58
CA PRO A 100 -10.99 -6.68 -2.02
C PRO A 100 -11.41 -7.06 -3.44
N ASN A 101 -12.71 -7.30 -3.64
CA ASN A 101 -13.28 -7.64 -4.94
C ASN A 101 -13.29 -6.38 -5.82
N ILE A 102 -12.09 -5.96 -6.26
CA ILE A 102 -11.90 -4.85 -7.17
C ILE A 102 -12.30 -5.38 -8.55
N PRO A 103 -13.41 -4.91 -9.14
CA PRO A 103 -13.78 -5.24 -10.51
C PRO A 103 -12.59 -5.01 -11.44
N LYS A 104 -12.39 -5.87 -12.43
CA LYS A 104 -11.26 -5.77 -13.38
C LYS A 104 -11.19 -4.41 -14.10
N GLU A 105 -12.28 -3.66 -14.11
CA GLU A 105 -12.38 -2.30 -14.66
C GLU A 105 -11.91 -1.20 -13.69
N GLU A 106 -11.93 -1.41 -12.37
CA GLU A 106 -11.56 -0.37 -11.37
C GLU A 106 -10.04 -0.15 -11.24
N GLY A 107 -9.22 -1.00 -11.84
CA GLY A 107 -7.78 -0.77 -12.01
C GLY A 107 -7.42 0.04 -13.26
N LYS A 108 -8.38 0.24 -14.18
CA LYS A 108 -8.24 1.14 -15.31
C LYS A 108 -8.61 2.54 -14.84
N ILE A 109 -7.75 3.15 -14.03
CA ILE A 109 -7.74 4.62 -14.02
C ILE A 109 -7.45 4.99 -15.48
N PRO A 110 -8.37 5.67 -16.20
CA PRO A 110 -7.97 6.29 -17.44
C PRO A 110 -6.88 7.27 -17.01
N ILE A 111 -5.63 6.96 -17.35
CA ILE A 111 -4.61 8.00 -17.34
C ILE A 111 -5.10 8.93 -18.44
N VAL A 112 -5.94 9.90 -18.08
CA VAL A 112 -6.35 10.99 -18.94
C VAL A 112 -5.08 11.81 -19.14
N TYR A 113 -4.23 11.35 -20.04
CA TYR A 113 -3.18 12.13 -20.65
C TYR A 113 -3.88 13.20 -21.49
N ASN A 114 -4.37 14.26 -20.85
CA ASN A 114 -4.40 15.55 -21.52
C ASN A 114 -2.95 16.03 -21.63
N LEU A 115 -2.22 15.44 -22.59
CA LEU A 115 -1.07 16.09 -23.20
C LEU A 115 -1.63 17.32 -23.93
N ARG A 116 -1.79 18.41 -23.20
CA ARG A 116 -1.93 19.72 -23.83
C ARG A 116 -0.59 19.97 -24.52
N ASP A 117 -0.63 19.92 -25.84
CA ASP A 117 0.48 20.20 -26.75
C ASP A 117 1.18 21.51 -26.33
N PRO A 118 2.49 21.50 -26.02
CA PRO A 118 3.23 22.71 -25.66
C PRO A 118 3.38 23.71 -26.81
N SER A 119 2.86 23.42 -28.01
CA SER A 119 2.92 24.28 -29.19
C SER A 119 1.78 25.32 -29.29
N SER A 120 0.92 25.46 -28.27
CA SER A 120 -0.24 26.37 -28.28
C SER A 120 -0.08 27.64 -27.42
N MET A 121 1.14 28.17 -27.26
CA MET A 121 1.39 29.53 -26.75
C MET A 121 2.54 30.20 -27.50
#